data_AF-A0A9D8Q8N9-F1
#
_entry.id   AF-A0A9D8Q8N9-F1
#
_cell.length_a   1.000
_cell.length_b   1.000
_cell.length_c   1.000
_cell.angle_alpha   90.00
_cell.angle_beta   90.00
_cell.angle_gamma   90.00
#
_symmetry.space_group_name_H-M   'P 1'
#
loop_
_entity.id
_entity.type
_entity.pdbx_description
1 polymer ?
#
loop_
_entity_poly.entity_id
_entity_poly.type
_entity_poly.pdbx_seq_one_letter_code
_entity_poly.pdbx_strand_id
1 'polypeptide(L)'
;MTAAPSRRDLIIASLSAAGFASLALPPEALAQGAELPATPACDGQAAATPRQTEGPYFTPSSPERSDLREDGTGQLLVLSGFVLTRQCRPVPGALLDFWQADPTGQYDNRGFRFRGHLFADQQGRYQFITRAPGLYPGRTRHLHVKLRGGAQSPVLTTQLYFPDEPDNRRDGLFDSRLLMKLRPAEGGQLGRFDFVLGG
;
A
#
# COMPACT_ATOMS: atom_id res chain seq x y z
N MET A 1 24.49 71.41 -25.82
CA MET A 1 23.23 71.67 -25.10
C MET A 1 22.52 70.34 -24.89
N THR A 2 22.41 69.97 -23.62
CA THR A 2 21.55 68.98 -22.95
C THR A 2 20.29 68.50 -23.69
N ALA A 3 20.02 67.19 -23.65
CA ALA A 3 18.80 66.61 -23.03
C ALA A 3 18.78 65.07 -23.11
N ALA A 4 18.37 64.43 -22.01
CA ALA A 4 18.29 62.98 -21.78
C ALA A 4 17.04 62.33 -22.41
N PRO A 5 17.00 61.00 -22.62
CA PRO A 5 15.77 60.32 -23.03
C PRO A 5 14.84 60.04 -21.85
N SER A 6 13.56 60.40 -21.98
CA SER A 6 12.49 60.05 -21.04
C SER A 6 11.44 59.13 -21.67
N ARG A 7 10.84 58.33 -20.80
CA ARG A 7 9.99 57.14 -20.99
C ARG A 7 8.58 57.41 -21.56
N ARG A 8 7.97 56.29 -22.04
CA ARG A 8 6.53 55.93 -22.22
C ARG A 8 6.03 55.98 -23.66
N ASP A 9 5.28 55.02 -24.22
CA ASP A 9 4.80 53.67 -23.92
C ASP A 9 4.48 53.06 -25.32
N LEU A 10 4.63 51.78 -25.64
CA LEU A 10 3.62 50.72 -25.47
C LEU A 10 4.15 49.52 -26.29
N ILE A 11 4.45 48.39 -25.65
CA ILE A 11 4.42 47.10 -26.34
C ILE A 11 3.39 46.26 -25.61
N ILE A 12 2.28 46.04 -26.31
CA ILE A 12 1.31 44.99 -26.01
C ILE A 12 2.01 43.67 -26.31
N ALA A 13 2.36 42.92 -25.27
CA ALA A 13 2.68 41.50 -25.37
C ALA A 13 1.71 40.74 -24.45
N SER A 14 0.71 40.17 -25.09
CA SER A 14 -0.37 39.41 -24.50
C SER A 14 0.02 37.95 -24.23
N LEU A 15 -0.52 37.43 -23.12
CA LEU A 15 -0.88 36.03 -22.83
C LEU A 15 0.24 35.00 -22.52
N SER A 16 0.44 34.83 -21.23
CA SER A 16 0.45 33.57 -20.46
C SER A 16 0.67 32.24 -21.18
N ALA A 17 1.74 31.54 -20.80
CA ALA A 17 1.72 30.09 -20.59
C ALA A 17 2.66 29.75 -19.41
N ALA A 18 2.09 29.78 -18.20
CA ALA A 18 2.66 29.05 -17.06
C ALA A 18 2.23 27.58 -17.18
N GLY A 19 3.14 26.66 -16.85
CA GLY A 19 2.87 25.22 -16.77
C GLY A 19 3.28 24.47 -18.03
N PHE A 20 4.00 23.35 -17.99
CA PHE A 20 4.23 22.41 -16.91
C PHE A 20 5.72 22.06 -16.91
N ALA A 21 6.43 22.37 -15.81
CA ALA A 21 7.64 21.62 -15.52
C ALA A 21 7.17 20.19 -15.21
N SER A 22 7.39 19.27 -16.14
CA SER A 22 7.29 17.84 -15.87
C SER A 22 8.26 17.51 -14.74
N LEU A 23 7.76 17.55 -13.50
CA LEU A 23 8.40 16.97 -12.34
C LEU A 23 8.35 15.45 -12.53
N ALA A 24 9.25 14.95 -13.36
CA ALA A 24 9.61 13.55 -13.33
C ALA A 24 10.26 13.30 -11.97
N LEU A 25 9.55 12.54 -11.12
CA LEU A 25 10.08 12.08 -9.85
C LEU A 25 11.34 11.25 -10.12
N PRO A 26 12.47 11.52 -9.43
CA PRO A 26 13.59 10.60 -9.48
C PRO A 26 13.13 9.25 -8.91
N PRO A 27 13.48 8.11 -9.54
CA PRO A 27 13.10 6.77 -9.07
C PRO A 27 13.54 6.50 -7.62
N GLU A 28 14.50 7.26 -7.11
CA GLU A 28 15.01 7.21 -5.74
C GLU A 28 14.00 7.64 -4.67
N ALA A 29 13.03 8.53 -4.99
CA ALA A 29 12.03 8.99 -4.04
C ALA A 29 10.96 7.92 -3.70
N LEU A 30 10.76 6.96 -4.61
CA LEU A 30 9.89 5.80 -4.40
C LEU A 30 10.66 4.55 -3.95
N ALA A 31 11.99 4.54 -4.12
CA ALA A 31 12.89 3.49 -3.67
C ALA A 31 13.39 3.70 -2.23
N GLN A 32 13.18 4.87 -1.64
CA GLN A 32 13.25 5.07 -0.20
C GLN A 32 12.06 4.37 0.45
N GLY A 33 12.13 3.04 0.47
CA GLY A 33 11.22 2.21 1.25
C GLY A 33 11.12 2.83 2.64
N ALA A 34 9.89 3.08 3.10
CA ALA A 34 9.65 3.70 4.40
C ALA A 34 10.52 2.99 5.45
N GLU A 35 11.53 3.68 5.97
CA GLU A 35 12.49 3.08 6.89
C GLU A 35 11.69 2.63 8.11
N LEU A 36 11.60 1.31 8.29
CA LEU A 36 10.83 0.75 9.38
C LEU A 36 11.63 0.95 10.68
N PRO A 37 11.02 1.52 11.74
CA PRO A 37 11.64 1.58 13.05
C PRO A 37 11.94 0.18 13.54
N ALA A 38 12.85 0.03 14.52
CA ALA A 38 13.12 -1.24 15.16
C ALA A 38 11.81 -1.94 15.62
N THR A 39 11.82 -3.27 15.59
CA THR A 39 10.68 -4.09 16.02
C THR A 39 10.23 -3.66 17.42
N PRO A 40 8.94 -3.29 17.60
CA PRO A 40 8.45 -2.86 18.90
C PRO A 40 8.58 -3.97 19.95
N ALA A 41 9.09 -3.63 21.14
CA ALA A 41 8.93 -4.47 22.32
C ALA A 41 7.51 -4.33 22.87
N CYS A 42 6.92 -5.42 23.34
CA CYS A 42 5.57 -5.42 23.93
C CYS A 42 5.62 -5.87 25.39
N ASP A 43 4.80 -5.23 26.22
CA ASP A 43 4.62 -5.50 27.65
C ASP A 43 3.57 -6.60 27.94
N GLY A 44 3.04 -7.25 26.90
CA GLY A 44 2.04 -8.32 26.99
C GLY A 44 1.90 -9.13 25.69
N GLN A 45 0.88 -10.02 25.64
CA GLN A 45 0.55 -10.76 24.41
C GLN A 45 -0.23 -9.86 23.45
N ALA A 46 0.39 -9.43 22.36
CA ALA A 46 -0.28 -8.71 21.28
C ALA A 46 -1.47 -9.53 20.74
N ALA A 47 -2.58 -8.85 20.48
CA ALA A 47 -3.74 -9.47 19.88
C ALA A 47 -3.39 -10.01 18.49
N ALA A 48 -3.75 -11.26 18.21
CA ALA A 48 -3.53 -11.84 16.89
C ALA A 48 -4.35 -11.10 15.83
N THR A 49 -3.79 -10.96 14.63
CA THR A 49 -4.48 -10.39 13.49
C THR A 49 -5.75 -11.21 13.21
N PRO A 50 -6.94 -10.58 13.16
CA PRO A 50 -8.18 -11.30 12.92
C PRO A 50 -8.18 -12.04 11.58
N ARG A 51 -8.75 -13.24 11.55
CA ARG A 51 -9.02 -13.99 10.33
C ARG A 51 -10.25 -13.44 9.63
N GLN A 52 -10.24 -13.41 8.31
CA GLN A 52 -11.41 -13.12 7.49
C GLN A 52 -11.52 -14.05 6.29
N THR A 53 -12.64 -13.94 5.57
CA THR A 53 -12.89 -14.70 4.35
C THR A 53 -11.85 -14.38 3.28
N GLU A 54 -11.49 -15.39 2.50
CA GLU A 54 -10.68 -15.28 1.29
C GLU A 54 -11.40 -14.48 0.20
N GLY A 55 -12.74 -14.54 0.18
CA GLY A 55 -13.51 -14.08 -0.97
C GLY A 55 -13.34 -15.00 -2.19
N PRO A 56 -13.99 -14.67 -3.32
CA PRO A 56 -14.08 -15.57 -4.47
C PRO A 56 -12.91 -15.45 -5.45
N TYR A 57 -11.98 -14.52 -5.22
CA TYR A 57 -10.99 -14.10 -6.22
C TYR A 57 -9.55 -14.43 -5.85
N PHE A 58 -9.29 -15.42 -4.99
CA PHE A 58 -7.93 -15.89 -4.76
C PHE A 58 -7.46 -16.76 -5.94
N THR A 59 -6.17 -16.66 -6.28
CA THR A 59 -5.53 -17.49 -7.30
C THR A 59 -4.24 -18.06 -6.72
N PRO A 60 -4.10 -19.38 -6.60
CA PRO A 60 -2.89 -19.99 -6.03
C PRO A 60 -1.69 -19.81 -6.96
N SER A 61 -0.49 -20.05 -6.41
CA SER A 61 0.78 -20.00 -7.15
C SER A 61 1.07 -18.61 -7.74
N SER A 62 0.77 -17.56 -6.97
CA SER A 62 1.17 -16.19 -7.32
C SER A 62 2.68 -16.09 -7.53
N PRO A 63 3.18 -15.19 -8.39
CA PRO A 63 4.62 -14.99 -8.56
C PRO A 63 5.25 -14.39 -7.29
N GLU A 64 6.50 -14.74 -7.02
CA GLU A 64 7.28 -14.09 -5.97
C GLU A 64 7.68 -12.69 -6.44
N ARG A 65 6.97 -11.66 -5.96
CA ARG A 65 7.22 -10.25 -6.25
C ARG A 65 6.62 -9.35 -5.16
N SER A 66 7.34 -8.30 -4.82
CA SER A 66 6.89 -7.25 -3.88
C SER A 66 6.36 -6.00 -4.60
N ASP A 67 6.59 -5.86 -5.91
CA ASP A 67 6.03 -4.78 -6.72
C ASP A 67 4.88 -5.31 -7.59
N LEU A 68 3.66 -4.94 -7.18
CA LEU A 68 2.40 -5.28 -7.82
C LEU A 68 1.88 -4.14 -8.70
N ARG A 69 2.68 -3.08 -8.90
CA ARG A 69 2.27 -1.98 -9.78
C ARG A 69 2.10 -2.53 -11.19
N GLU A 70 0.95 -2.22 -11.75
CA GLU A 70 0.68 -2.37 -13.16
C GLU A 70 0.68 -0.97 -13.80
N ASP A 71 0.90 -0.91 -15.11
CA ASP A 71 0.76 0.32 -15.88
C ASP A 71 -0.66 0.88 -15.76
N GLY A 72 -0.77 2.21 -15.73
CA GLY A 72 -2.05 2.90 -15.67
C GLY A 72 -2.15 3.93 -14.55
N THR A 73 -3.38 4.39 -14.35
CA THR A 73 -3.73 5.40 -13.33
C THR A 73 -4.04 4.73 -11.99
N GLY A 74 -3.98 5.51 -10.91
CA GLY A 74 -4.25 5.02 -9.56
C GLY A 74 -3.16 5.48 -8.60
N GLN A 75 -3.58 5.82 -7.38
CA GLN A 75 -2.69 6.32 -6.34
C GLN A 75 -1.69 5.23 -5.95
N LEU A 76 -0.40 5.57 -5.92
CA LEU A 76 0.63 4.63 -5.45
C LEU A 76 0.43 4.36 -3.96
N LEU A 77 0.63 3.11 -3.55
CA LEU A 77 0.62 2.68 -2.16
C LEU A 77 1.87 1.84 -1.90
N VAL A 78 2.70 2.30 -0.97
CA VAL A 78 3.79 1.50 -0.40
C VAL A 78 3.32 1.02 0.97
N LEU A 79 3.00 -0.26 1.11
CA LEU A 79 2.60 -0.84 2.39
C LEU A 79 3.78 -1.63 2.98
N SER A 80 4.09 -1.33 4.24
CA SER A 80 5.19 -1.93 4.97
C SER A 80 4.81 -2.24 6.41
N GLY A 81 5.58 -3.08 7.07
CA GLY A 81 5.41 -3.37 8.48
C GLY A 81 6.17 -4.61 8.90
N PHE A 82 5.71 -5.21 9.99
CA PHE A 82 6.29 -6.42 10.57
C PHE A 82 5.33 -7.61 10.52
N VAL A 83 5.87 -8.82 10.47
CA VAL A 83 5.20 -10.05 10.87
C VAL A 83 5.78 -10.50 12.21
N LEU A 84 4.93 -10.58 13.21
CA LEU A 84 5.29 -10.79 14.60
C LEU A 84 4.55 -11.99 15.19
N THR A 85 5.12 -12.57 16.24
CA THR A 85 4.39 -13.44 17.16
C THR A 85 3.58 -12.62 18.17
N ARG A 86 2.73 -13.27 18.97
CA ARG A 86 2.03 -12.62 20.09
C ARG A 86 2.98 -12.02 21.14
N GLN A 87 4.22 -12.49 21.22
CA GLN A 87 5.25 -11.94 22.12
C GLN A 87 6.08 -10.85 21.44
N CYS A 88 5.60 -10.30 20.32
CA CYS A 88 6.26 -9.28 19.51
C CYS A 88 7.68 -9.66 19.07
N ARG A 89 7.90 -10.96 18.88
CA ARG A 89 9.11 -11.45 18.24
C ARG A 89 8.91 -11.44 16.74
N PRO A 90 9.89 -10.98 15.95
CA PRO A 90 9.80 -11.06 14.49
C PRO A 90 9.68 -12.52 14.05
N VAL A 91 9.00 -12.74 12.91
CA VAL A 91 8.86 -14.04 12.26
C VAL A 91 9.62 -14.00 10.93
N PRO A 92 10.91 -14.38 10.93
CA PRO A 92 11.71 -14.43 9.71
C PRO A 92 11.14 -15.38 8.68
N GLY A 93 11.18 -15.01 7.40
CA GLY A 93 10.75 -15.87 6.31
C GLY A 93 9.24 -16.16 6.30
N ALA A 94 8.43 -15.39 7.03
CA ALA A 94 6.98 -15.51 6.93
C ALA A 94 6.53 -15.19 5.50
N LEU A 95 5.71 -16.06 4.91
CA LEU A 95 5.06 -15.80 3.62
C LEU A 95 3.97 -14.75 3.80
N LEU A 96 3.93 -13.77 2.90
CA LEU A 96 2.79 -12.87 2.67
C LEU A 96 2.39 -12.94 1.19
N ASP A 97 1.18 -13.39 0.91
CA ASP A 97 0.63 -13.51 -0.45
C ASP A 97 -0.56 -12.57 -0.61
N PHE A 98 -0.35 -11.49 -1.37
CA PHE A 98 -1.29 -10.39 -1.53
C PHE A 98 -2.07 -10.50 -2.85
N TRP A 99 -3.36 -10.16 -2.79
CA TRP A 99 -4.17 -9.93 -3.98
C TRP A 99 -5.21 -8.83 -3.74
N GLN A 100 -5.60 -8.15 -4.79
CA GLN A 100 -6.57 -7.05 -4.74
C GLN A 100 -7.26 -6.85 -6.09
N ALA A 101 -8.27 -5.99 -6.10
CA ALA A 101 -8.79 -5.40 -7.32
C ALA A 101 -7.80 -4.40 -7.94
N ASP A 102 -7.97 -4.12 -9.22
CA ASP A 102 -7.33 -2.98 -9.88
C ASP A 102 -7.95 -1.64 -9.41
N PRO A 103 -7.38 -0.48 -9.81
CA PRO A 103 -7.90 0.84 -9.45
C PRO A 103 -9.35 1.13 -9.87
N THR A 104 -9.93 0.33 -10.77
CA THR A 104 -11.33 0.42 -11.21
C THR A 104 -12.28 -0.53 -10.46
N GLY A 105 -11.74 -1.34 -9.54
CA GLY A 105 -12.51 -2.28 -8.73
C GLY A 105 -12.67 -3.68 -9.34
N GLN A 106 -11.89 -4.02 -10.37
CA GLN A 106 -11.95 -5.31 -11.05
C GLN A 106 -10.79 -6.24 -10.65
N TYR A 107 -11.08 -7.51 -10.36
CA TYR A 107 -10.06 -8.52 -10.11
C TYR A 107 -9.61 -9.17 -11.42
N ASP A 108 -8.31 -9.40 -11.58
CA ASP A 108 -7.79 -10.24 -12.65
C ASP A 108 -8.06 -11.71 -12.34
N ASN A 109 -8.85 -12.36 -13.20
CA ASN A 109 -9.22 -13.78 -13.10
C ASN A 109 -8.53 -14.65 -14.17
N ARG A 110 -7.57 -14.09 -14.91
CA ARG A 110 -6.88 -14.79 -16.01
C ARG A 110 -5.37 -14.87 -15.78
N GLY A 111 -4.79 -13.89 -15.10
CA GLY A 111 -3.38 -13.82 -14.79
C GLY A 111 -3.12 -13.41 -13.34
N PHE A 112 -1.97 -12.75 -13.16
CA PHE A 112 -1.46 -12.34 -11.85
C PHE A 112 -1.35 -10.83 -11.66
N ARG A 113 -2.10 -10.03 -12.43
CA ARG A 113 -2.12 -8.57 -12.23
C ARG A 113 -2.60 -8.24 -10.83
N PHE A 114 -1.87 -7.39 -10.12
CA PHE A 114 -2.13 -7.07 -8.71
C PHE A 114 -2.14 -8.30 -7.76
N ARG A 115 -1.36 -9.34 -8.10
CA ARG A 115 -1.14 -10.53 -7.28
C ARG A 115 0.35 -10.83 -7.16
N GLY A 116 0.77 -11.24 -5.98
CA GLY A 116 2.14 -11.67 -5.75
C GLY A 116 2.40 -11.94 -4.28
N HIS A 117 3.44 -12.72 -4.04
CA HIS A 117 3.89 -13.02 -2.69
C HIS A 117 5.33 -12.63 -2.46
N LEU A 118 5.69 -12.50 -1.19
CA LEU A 118 7.05 -12.25 -0.72
C LEU A 118 7.25 -12.89 0.65
N PHE A 119 8.50 -12.94 1.08
CA PHE A 119 8.88 -13.44 2.38
C PHE A 119 9.39 -12.29 3.25
N ALA A 120 8.98 -12.27 4.52
CA ALA A 120 9.50 -11.31 5.49
C ALA A 120 11.01 -11.52 5.71
N ASP A 121 11.74 -10.44 5.94
CA ASP A 121 13.19 -10.48 6.16
C ASP A 121 13.57 -11.09 7.52
N GLN A 122 14.87 -11.11 7.83
CA GLN A 122 15.39 -11.68 9.09
C GLN A 122 14.92 -10.94 10.36
N GLN A 123 14.38 -9.73 10.21
CA GLN A 123 13.76 -8.95 11.27
C GLN A 123 12.23 -8.95 11.16
N GLY A 124 11.66 -9.85 10.37
CA GLY A 124 10.23 -9.98 10.15
C GLY A 124 9.62 -8.81 9.38
N ARG A 125 10.42 -7.97 8.72
CA ARG A 125 9.92 -6.82 7.96
C ARG A 125 9.40 -7.27 6.62
N TYR A 126 8.41 -6.55 6.13
CA TYR A 126 7.91 -6.68 4.78
C TYR A 126 7.66 -5.32 4.16
N GLN A 127 7.76 -5.26 2.84
CA GLN A 127 7.35 -4.12 2.05
C GLN A 127 6.79 -4.61 0.73
N PHE A 128 5.66 -4.04 0.32
CA PHE A 128 5.15 -4.19 -1.03
C PHE A 128 4.65 -2.86 -1.57
N ILE A 129 4.69 -2.77 -2.90
CA ILE A 129 4.32 -1.58 -3.65
C ILE A 129 3.16 -1.98 -4.57
N THR A 130 2.11 -1.16 -4.60
CA THR A 130 0.94 -1.39 -5.45
C THR A 130 0.30 -0.05 -5.85
N ARG A 131 -0.82 -0.12 -6.55
CA ARG A 131 -1.79 0.99 -6.65
C ARG A 131 -2.97 0.70 -5.74
N ALA A 132 -3.51 1.73 -5.08
CA ALA A 132 -4.70 1.57 -4.27
C ALA A 132 -5.85 0.97 -5.11
N PRO A 133 -6.48 -0.13 -4.67
CA PRO A 133 -7.55 -0.79 -5.42
C PRO A 133 -8.77 0.10 -5.47
N GLY A 134 -9.59 0.01 -6.52
CA GLY A 134 -10.92 0.64 -6.57
C GLY A 134 -11.92 -0.02 -5.63
N LEU A 135 -13.15 0.49 -5.61
CA LEU A 135 -14.24 -0.13 -4.85
C LEU A 135 -14.82 -1.29 -5.66
N TYR A 136 -14.75 -2.49 -5.09
CA TYR A 136 -15.51 -3.64 -5.59
C TYR A 136 -16.96 -3.55 -5.07
N PRO A 137 -17.99 -3.74 -5.93
CA PRO A 137 -19.39 -3.55 -5.53
C PRO A 137 -19.77 -4.30 -4.23
N GLY A 138 -20.34 -3.56 -3.28
CA GLY A 138 -20.82 -4.10 -2.00
C GLY A 138 -19.74 -4.27 -0.93
N ARG A 139 -18.50 -3.80 -1.16
CA ARG A 139 -17.39 -3.89 -0.22
C ARG A 139 -16.73 -2.52 -0.02
N THR A 140 -16.20 -2.27 1.18
CA THR A 140 -15.28 -1.14 1.39
C THR A 140 -13.93 -1.41 0.70
N ARG A 141 -13.09 -0.39 0.52
CA ARG A 141 -11.76 -0.58 -0.09
C ARG A 141 -10.92 -1.52 0.78
N HIS A 142 -10.34 -2.55 0.18
CA HIS A 142 -9.57 -3.56 0.90
C HIS A 142 -8.46 -4.19 0.07
N LEU A 143 -7.43 -4.69 0.76
CA LEU A 143 -6.42 -5.59 0.23
C LEU A 143 -6.61 -6.95 0.87
N HIS A 144 -6.47 -8.04 0.12
CA HIS A 144 -6.44 -9.37 0.73
C HIS A 144 -5.01 -9.82 0.95
N VAL A 145 -4.84 -10.67 1.96
CA VAL A 145 -3.55 -11.28 2.25
C VAL A 145 -3.72 -12.66 2.88
N LYS A 146 -2.83 -13.58 2.48
CA LYS A 146 -2.57 -14.84 3.17
C LYS A 146 -1.20 -14.76 3.82
N LEU A 147 -1.12 -15.13 5.08
CA LEU A 147 0.11 -15.19 5.84
C LEU A 147 0.40 -16.61 6.33
N ARG A 148 1.67 -16.97 6.35
CA ARG A 148 2.11 -18.23 6.96
C ARG A 148 3.51 -18.06 7.55
N GLY A 149 3.64 -18.29 8.87
CA GLY A 149 4.90 -18.07 9.60
C GLY A 149 6.03 -19.04 9.27
N GLY A 150 5.70 -20.24 8.80
CA GLY A 150 6.66 -21.27 8.39
C GLY A 150 5.96 -22.40 7.65
N ALA A 151 6.71 -23.33 7.05
CA ALA A 151 6.14 -24.37 6.17
C ALA A 151 5.01 -25.19 6.82
N GLN A 152 5.11 -25.47 8.13
CA GLN A 152 4.14 -26.22 8.92
C GLN A 152 3.13 -25.35 9.66
N SER A 153 3.25 -24.02 9.61
CA SER A 153 2.30 -23.11 10.27
C SER A 153 0.97 -23.06 9.52
N PRO A 154 -0.16 -22.89 10.21
CA PRO A 154 -1.45 -22.69 9.55
C PRO A 154 -1.45 -21.38 8.75
N VAL A 155 -2.20 -21.37 7.65
CA VAL A 155 -2.41 -20.16 6.84
C VAL A 155 -3.44 -19.25 7.53
N LEU A 156 -3.05 -18.01 7.80
CA LEU A 156 -3.97 -16.92 8.15
C LEU A 156 -4.44 -16.25 6.87
N THR A 157 -5.73 -16.33 6.57
CA THR A 157 -6.36 -15.51 5.53
C THR A 157 -7.01 -14.31 6.20
N THR A 158 -6.75 -13.10 5.70
CA THR A 158 -7.38 -11.89 6.20
C THR A 158 -7.44 -10.80 5.13
N GLN A 159 -7.93 -9.62 5.50
CA GLN A 159 -8.00 -8.43 4.65
C GLN A 159 -7.48 -7.22 5.42
N LEU A 160 -7.01 -6.20 4.70
CA LEU A 160 -6.61 -4.91 5.25
C LEU A 160 -7.53 -3.83 4.70
N TYR A 161 -7.91 -2.88 5.56
CA TYR A 161 -8.84 -1.81 5.22
C TYR A 161 -8.16 -0.44 5.22
N PHE A 162 -8.75 0.47 4.44
CA PHE A 162 -8.30 1.85 4.34
C PHE A 162 -9.05 2.72 5.38
N PRO A 163 -8.36 3.64 6.08
CA PRO A 163 -9.03 4.59 6.96
C PRO A 163 -9.94 5.52 6.16
N ASP A 164 -10.96 6.05 6.84
CA ASP A 164 -11.85 7.11 6.32
C ASP A 164 -12.64 6.77 5.04
N GLU A 165 -12.69 5.50 4.65
CA GLU A 165 -13.60 5.04 3.58
C GLU A 165 -15.06 5.11 4.05
N PRO A 166 -15.94 5.82 3.33
CA PRO A 166 -17.36 5.95 3.71
C PRO A 166 -18.09 4.60 3.83
N ASP A 167 -17.59 3.58 3.13
CA ASP A 167 -18.14 2.23 3.12
C ASP A 167 -17.71 1.34 4.28
N ASN A 168 -16.72 1.76 5.09
CA ASN A 168 -16.32 1.02 6.30
C ASN A 168 -17.50 0.80 7.25
N ARG A 169 -18.45 1.75 7.33
CA ARG A 169 -19.65 1.64 8.18
C ARG A 169 -20.74 0.71 7.63
N ARG A 170 -20.64 0.32 6.35
CA ARG A 170 -21.65 -0.47 5.63
C ARG A 170 -21.18 -1.88 5.30
N ASP A 171 -19.87 -2.09 5.17
CA ASP A 171 -19.29 -3.39 4.89
C ASP A 171 -19.31 -4.26 6.15
N GLY A 172 -20.10 -5.35 6.14
CA GLY A 172 -20.21 -6.28 7.26
C GLY A 172 -18.93 -7.08 7.56
N LEU A 173 -17.93 -7.03 6.68
CA LEU A 173 -16.61 -7.58 6.94
C LEU A 173 -15.65 -6.56 7.55
N PHE A 174 -15.94 -5.26 7.53
CA PHE A 174 -15.01 -4.26 8.05
C PHE A 174 -14.69 -4.52 9.53
N ASP A 175 -13.39 -4.50 9.87
CA ASP A 175 -12.90 -4.60 11.24
C ASP A 175 -11.82 -3.54 11.46
N SER A 176 -12.04 -2.67 12.44
CA SER A 176 -11.11 -1.59 12.80
C SER A 176 -9.71 -2.09 13.18
N ARG A 177 -9.56 -3.35 13.63
CA ARG A 177 -8.26 -3.97 13.95
C ARG A 177 -7.44 -4.31 12.70
N LEU A 178 -8.06 -4.28 11.53
CA LEU A 178 -7.45 -4.52 10.22
C LEU A 178 -7.23 -3.23 9.43
N LEU A 179 -7.40 -2.06 10.06
CA LEU A 179 -7.09 -0.77 9.45
C LEU A 179 -5.59 -0.57 9.28
N MET A 180 -5.18 -0.22 8.07
CA MET A 180 -3.85 0.31 7.81
C MET A 180 -3.73 1.73 8.39
N LYS A 181 -2.53 2.07 8.87
CA LYS A 181 -2.15 3.46 9.12
C LYS A 181 -1.62 4.05 7.83
N LEU A 182 -2.31 5.04 7.26
CA LEU A 182 -1.89 5.69 6.03
C LEU A 182 -1.33 7.08 6.32
N ARG A 183 -0.28 7.46 5.61
CA ARG A 183 0.24 8.83 5.56
C ARG A 183 0.43 9.25 4.10
N PRO A 184 0.11 10.51 3.74
CA PRO A 184 0.43 11.03 2.41
C PRO A 184 1.93 10.97 2.13
N ALA A 185 2.28 10.74 0.86
CA ALA A 185 3.64 10.90 0.34
C ALA A 185 3.57 11.45 -1.09
N GLU A 186 4.69 11.91 -1.61
CA GLU A 186 4.76 12.41 -2.98
C GLU A 186 4.37 11.29 -3.97
N GLY A 187 3.38 11.57 -4.82
CA GLY A 187 2.86 10.59 -5.79
C GLY A 187 2.00 9.45 -5.22
N GLY A 188 1.71 9.42 -3.90
CA GLY A 188 0.99 8.29 -3.32
C GLY A 188 0.73 8.35 -1.80
N GLN A 189 0.70 7.17 -1.19
CA GLN A 189 0.52 6.96 0.24
C GLN A 189 1.52 5.95 0.76
N LEU A 190 1.99 6.18 2.00
CA LEU A 190 2.71 5.19 2.78
C LEU A 190 1.72 4.52 3.73
N GLY A 191 1.51 3.23 3.54
CA GLY A 191 0.74 2.38 4.43
C GLY A 191 1.62 1.65 5.44
N ARG A 192 1.09 1.47 6.65
CA ARG A 192 1.67 0.61 7.67
C ARG A 192 0.66 -0.35 8.26
N PHE A 193 1.02 -1.63 8.37
CA PHE A 193 0.29 -2.63 9.13
C PHE A 193 1.24 -3.68 9.71
N ASP A 194 1.15 -3.96 11.01
CA ASP A 194 1.96 -4.98 11.67
C ASP A 194 1.08 -6.22 11.90
N PHE A 195 1.44 -7.34 11.28
CA PHE A 195 0.75 -8.62 11.43
C PHE A 195 1.21 -9.35 12.69
N VAL A 196 0.27 -9.96 13.40
CA VAL A 196 0.54 -10.78 14.59
C VAL A 196 -0.06 -12.17 14.36
N LEU A 197 0.80 -13.18 14.22
CA LEU A 197 0.36 -14.57 14.08
C LEU A 197 -0.05 -15.13 15.45
N GLY A 198 -1.28 -15.60 15.56
CA GLY A 198 -1.71 -16.49 16.64
C GLY A 198 -1.21 -17.88 16.30
N GLY A 199 -0.35 -18.44 17.15
CA GLY A 199 0.31 -19.73 16.93
C GLY A 199 -0.62 -20.91 16.70
#